data_AF-A0A1K0G8R5-F1
#
_entry.id   AF-A0A1K0G8R5-F1
#
_cell.length_a   1.000
_cell.length_b   1.000
_cell.length_c   1.000
_cell.angle_alpha   90.00
_cell.angle_beta   90.00
_cell.angle_gamma   90.00
#
_symmetry.space_group_name_H-M   'P 1'
#
loop_
_entity.id
_entity.type
_entity.pdbx_description
1 polymer ?
#
loop_
_entity_poly.entity_id
_entity_poly.type
_entity_poly.pdbx_seq_one_letter_code
_entity_poly.pdbx_strand_id
1 'polypeptide(L)'
;MAAQQSQGIQTLLEAEKEAAKIVQKARTYRTQKLKDARNEASKEIEQLKSKKEKEFNDFQKEHEGSTSNSQNTIDKETEEKLEELNKAFEANREEVIKKLLDRVVDVKTELHRNLQLKQQQQQQKA
;
A
#
# COMPACT_ATOMS: atom_id res chain seq x y z
N MET A 1 33.97 63.42 60.52
CA MET A 1 32.69 62.87 60.04
C MET A 1 32.54 62.79 58.51
N ALA A 2 33.53 63.19 57.68
CA ALA A 2 33.42 63.10 56.21
C ALA A 2 33.82 61.73 55.62
N ALA A 3 34.75 61.00 56.26
CA ALA A 3 35.22 59.69 55.78
C ALA A 3 34.15 58.58 55.86
N GLN A 4 33.23 58.67 56.82
CA GLN A 4 32.17 57.68 57.04
C GLN A 4 31.03 57.81 56.01
N GLN A 5 30.84 59.01 55.44
CA GLN A 5 29.91 59.28 54.35
C GLN A 5 30.40 58.70 53.02
N SER A 6 31.71 58.76 52.70
CA SER A 6 32.23 58.21 51.44
C SER A 6 32.27 56.67 51.43
N GLN A 7 32.49 56.04 52.58
CA GLN A 7 32.47 54.58 52.72
C GLN A 7 31.07 53.99 52.49
N GLY A 8 30.01 54.62 53.02
CA GLY A 8 28.63 54.16 52.80
C GLY A 8 28.20 54.27 51.33
N ILE A 9 28.60 55.34 50.64
CA ILE A 9 28.33 55.52 49.21
C ILE A 9 29.04 54.44 48.37
N GLN A 10 30.29 54.09 48.70
CA GLN A 10 31.04 53.03 48.01
C GLN A 10 30.36 51.66 48.16
N THR A 11 29.88 51.32 49.35
CA THR A 11 29.14 50.07 49.58
C THR A 11 27.85 50.00 48.76
N LEU A 12 27.11 51.12 48.64
CA LEU A 12 25.90 51.19 47.81
C LEU A 12 26.22 51.04 46.32
N LEU A 13 27.30 51.65 45.83
CA LEU A 13 27.75 51.51 44.44
C LEU A 13 28.20 50.08 44.11
N GLU A 14 28.84 49.39 45.06
CA GLU A 14 29.20 47.98 44.91
C GLU A 14 27.95 47.08 44.87
N ALA A 15 27.00 47.30 45.79
CA ALA A 15 25.72 46.60 45.79
C ALA A 15 24.92 46.82 44.49
N GLU A 16 24.93 48.04 43.93
CA GLU A 16 24.30 48.35 42.65
C GLU A 16 24.95 47.56 41.49
N LYS A 17 26.29 47.50 41.46
CA LYS A 17 27.02 46.70 40.46
C LYS A 17 26.73 45.21 40.58
N GLU A 18 26.61 44.69 41.80
CA GLU A 18 26.27 43.29 42.05
C GLU A 18 24.83 42.98 41.62
N ALA A 19 23.88 43.83 41.97
CA ALA A 19 22.49 43.70 41.53
C ALA A 19 22.38 43.73 40.00
N ALA A 20 23.08 44.67 39.34
CA ALA A 20 23.13 44.74 37.88
C ALA A 20 23.70 43.46 37.25
N LYS A 21 24.77 42.89 37.82
CA LYS A 21 25.35 41.61 37.38
C LYS A 21 24.37 40.45 37.55
N ILE A 22 23.63 40.40 38.66
CA ILE A 22 22.63 39.35 38.91
C ILE A 22 21.52 39.42 37.84
N VAL A 23 20.99 40.62 37.57
CA VAL A 23 19.96 40.82 36.54
C VAL A 23 20.48 40.47 35.15
N GLN A 24 21.72 40.85 34.82
CA GLN A 24 22.32 40.51 33.53
C GLN A 24 22.49 38.99 33.36
N LYS A 25 22.98 38.30 34.40
CA LYS A 25 23.08 36.83 34.42
C LYS A 25 21.72 36.15 34.24
N ALA A 26 20.68 36.67 34.88
CA ALA A 26 19.32 36.14 34.72
C ALA A 26 18.81 36.31 33.27
N ARG A 27 19.07 37.47 32.64
CA ARG A 27 18.68 37.73 31.25
C ARG A 27 19.43 36.83 30.26
N THR A 28 20.74 36.65 30.44
CA THR A 28 21.53 35.76 29.59
C THR A 28 21.10 34.30 29.76
N TYR A 29 20.88 33.85 31.00
CA TYR A 29 20.35 32.52 31.28
C TYR A 29 19.00 32.27 30.62
N ARG A 30 18.06 33.22 30.70
CA ARG A 30 16.76 33.11 30.01
C ARG A 30 16.93 32.95 28.50
N THR A 31 17.80 33.76 27.91
CA THR A 31 18.06 33.74 26.46
C THR A 31 18.71 32.42 26.04
N GLN A 32 19.64 31.92 26.84
CA GLN A 32 20.28 30.63 26.62
C GLN A 32 19.28 29.48 26.71
N LYS A 33 18.44 29.44 27.76
CA LYS A 33 17.40 28.42 27.89
C LYS A 33 16.41 28.41 26.72
N LEU A 34 16.04 29.58 26.20
CA LEU A 34 15.19 29.66 25.01
C LEU A 34 15.89 29.13 23.75
N LYS A 35 17.19 29.36 23.59
CA LYS A 35 17.97 28.79 22.48
C LYS A 35 18.13 27.28 22.62
N ASP A 36 18.44 26.80 23.82
CA ASP A 36 18.60 25.38 24.10
C ASP A 36 17.31 24.61 23.81
N ALA A 37 16.16 25.12 24.27
CA ALA A 37 14.86 24.51 23.99
C ALA A 37 14.54 24.44 22.49
N ARG A 38 14.89 25.50 21.73
CA ARG A 38 14.72 25.49 20.26
C ARG A 38 15.63 24.46 19.60
N ASN A 39 16.89 24.38 20.02
CA ASN A 39 17.86 23.44 19.47
C ASN A 39 17.48 21.99 19.79
N GLU A 40 16.97 21.74 20.99
CA GLU A 40 16.49 20.42 21.42
C GLU A 40 15.26 19.99 20.61
N ALA A 41 14.26 20.88 20.45
CA ALA A 41 13.11 20.62 19.59
C ALA A 41 13.50 20.35 18.13
N SER A 42 14.44 21.13 17.56
CA SER A 42 14.94 20.87 16.19
C SER A 42 15.61 19.50 16.08
N LYS A 43 16.41 19.09 17.08
CA LYS A 43 17.04 17.76 17.10
C LYS A 43 16.02 16.64 17.19
N GLU A 44 14.98 16.80 18.02
CA GLU A 44 13.90 15.81 18.11
C GLU A 44 13.13 15.67 16.79
N ILE A 45 12.85 16.79 16.13
CA ILE A 45 12.20 16.80 14.80
C ILE A 45 13.05 16.06 13.78
N GLU A 46 14.36 16.32 13.73
CA GLU A 46 15.28 15.63 12.81
C GLU A 46 15.34 14.12 13.09
N GLN A 47 15.40 13.73 14.37
CA GLN A 47 15.38 12.32 14.76
C GLN A 47 14.06 11.63 14.36
N LEU A 48 12.91 12.28 14.60
CA LEU A 48 11.61 11.77 14.19
C LEU A 48 11.51 11.64 12.67
N LYS A 49 11.98 12.65 11.93
CA LYS A 49 12.02 12.61 10.46
C LYS A 49 12.85 11.44 9.97
N SER A 50 14.07 11.27 10.50
CA SER A 50 14.95 10.16 10.11
C SER A 50 14.34 8.79 10.45
N LYS A 51 13.68 8.65 11.61
CA LYS A 51 12.96 7.41 11.96
C LYS A 51 11.82 7.12 11.00
N LYS A 52 10.97 8.12 10.71
CA LYS A 52 9.84 7.98 9.79
C LYS A 52 10.27 7.70 8.36
N GLU A 53 11.36 8.29 7.91
CA GLU A 53 11.93 8.03 6.59
C GLU A 53 12.50 6.61 6.48
N LYS A 54 13.14 6.10 7.55
CA LYS A 54 13.55 4.69 7.61
C LYS A 54 12.34 3.74 7.58
N GLU A 55 11.35 3.97 8.44
CA GLU A 55 10.09 3.19 8.45
C GLU A 55 9.43 3.19 7.07
N PHE A 56 9.38 4.34 6.41
CA PHE A 56 8.82 4.48 5.06
C PHE A 56 9.62 3.70 4.02
N ASN A 57 10.95 3.83 4.02
CA ASN A 57 11.82 3.12 3.09
C ASN A 57 11.77 1.60 3.29
N ASP A 58 11.69 1.13 4.53
CA ASP A 58 11.57 -0.29 4.85
C ASP A 58 10.20 -0.82 4.38
N PHE A 59 9.12 -0.09 4.66
CA PHE A 59 7.78 -0.40 4.16
C PHE A 59 7.73 -0.43 2.64
N GLN A 60 8.37 0.54 1.99
CA GLN A 60 8.46 0.62 0.54
C GLN A 60 9.19 -0.60 -0.03
N LYS A 61 10.35 -0.97 0.51
CA LYS A 61 11.10 -2.16 0.06
C LYS A 61 10.30 -3.45 0.24
N GLU A 62 9.60 -3.59 1.35
CA GLU A 62 8.76 -4.76 1.63
C GLU A 62 7.59 -4.87 0.63
N HIS A 63 6.97 -3.74 0.28
CA HIS A 63 5.82 -3.71 -0.62
C HIS A 63 6.19 -3.70 -2.11
N GLU A 64 7.33 -3.10 -2.49
CA GLU A 64 7.86 -3.13 -3.86
C GLU A 64 8.09 -4.57 -4.33
N GLY A 65 8.53 -5.47 -3.44
CA GLY A 65 8.68 -6.90 -3.74
C GLY A 65 7.39 -7.72 -3.69
N SER A 66 6.31 -7.20 -3.09
CA SER A 66 5.06 -7.98 -2.95
C SER A 66 4.34 -8.19 -4.28
N THR A 67 4.50 -7.26 -5.24
CA THR A 67 3.88 -7.37 -6.56
C THR A 67 4.51 -8.50 -7.37
N SER A 68 5.84 -8.64 -7.34
CA SER A 68 6.53 -9.71 -8.07
C SER A 68 6.24 -11.10 -7.47
N ASN A 69 6.16 -11.21 -6.14
CA ASN A 69 5.76 -12.46 -5.50
C ASN A 69 4.32 -12.86 -5.86
N SER A 70 3.38 -11.91 -5.84
CA SER A 70 1.99 -12.17 -6.22
C SER A 70 1.89 -12.60 -7.69
N GLN A 71 2.66 -11.97 -8.57
CA GLN A 71 2.68 -12.32 -9.99
C GLN A 71 3.24 -13.73 -10.23
N ASN A 72 4.35 -14.10 -9.58
CA ASN A 72 4.88 -15.46 -9.66
C ASN A 72 3.90 -16.53 -9.16
N THR A 73 3.11 -16.24 -8.12
CA THR A 73 2.08 -17.16 -7.64
C THR A 73 0.95 -17.30 -8.65
N ILE A 74 0.47 -16.18 -9.22
CA ILE A 74 -0.57 -16.19 -10.26
C ILE A 74 -0.08 -16.95 -11.50
N ASP A 75 1.16 -16.76 -11.92
CA ASP A 75 1.73 -17.42 -13.08
C ASP A 75 1.77 -18.94 -12.87
N LYS A 76 2.21 -19.41 -11.69
CA LYS A 76 2.19 -20.83 -11.32
C LYS A 76 0.78 -21.42 -11.31
N GLU A 77 -0.17 -20.75 -10.65
CA GLU A 77 -1.57 -21.22 -10.65
C GLU A 77 -2.16 -21.26 -12.06
N THR A 78 -1.76 -20.33 -12.93
CA THR A 78 -2.22 -20.28 -14.32
C THR A 78 -1.63 -21.43 -15.12
N GLU A 79 -0.34 -21.73 -14.95
CA GLU A 79 0.32 -22.88 -15.57
C GLU A 79 -0.33 -24.20 -15.12
N GLU A 80 -0.58 -24.37 -13.82
CA GLU A 80 -1.28 -25.55 -13.28
C GLU A 80 -2.68 -25.72 -13.89
N LYS A 81 -3.47 -24.65 -13.93
CA LYS A 81 -4.82 -24.68 -14.55
C LYS A 81 -4.77 -24.98 -16.05
N LEU A 82 -3.77 -24.44 -16.77
CA LEU A 82 -3.59 -24.74 -18.18
C LEU A 82 -3.22 -26.21 -18.41
N GLU A 83 -2.37 -26.79 -17.56
CA GLU A 83 -2.06 -28.22 -17.61
C GLU A 83 -3.29 -29.08 -17.35
N GLU A 84 -4.09 -28.76 -16.34
CA GLU A 84 -5.35 -29.46 -16.05
C GLU A 84 -6.33 -29.38 -17.22
N LEU A 85 -6.47 -28.20 -17.84
CA LEU A 85 -7.35 -27.99 -18.99
C LEU A 85 -6.86 -28.81 -20.19
N ASN A 86 -5.56 -28.82 -20.46
CA ASN A 86 -4.98 -29.63 -21.53
C ASN A 86 -5.17 -31.13 -21.30
N LYS A 87 -4.98 -31.62 -20.06
CA LYS A 87 -5.25 -33.02 -19.71
C LYS A 87 -6.72 -33.38 -19.91
N ALA A 88 -7.64 -32.51 -19.47
CA ALA A 88 -9.07 -32.70 -19.67
C ALA A 88 -9.45 -32.66 -21.16
N PHE A 89 -8.82 -31.80 -21.95
CA PHE A 89 -9.02 -31.73 -23.40
C PHE A 89 -8.59 -33.02 -24.07
N GLU A 90 -7.36 -33.49 -23.86
CA GLU A 90 -6.85 -34.72 -24.50
C GLU A 90 -7.66 -35.96 -24.10
N ALA A 91 -8.12 -36.04 -22.84
CA ALA A 91 -8.97 -37.14 -22.38
C ALA A 91 -10.32 -37.21 -23.12
N ASN A 92 -10.94 -36.05 -23.40
CA ASN A 92 -12.27 -35.99 -24.01
C ASN A 92 -12.25 -35.80 -25.53
N ARG A 93 -11.08 -35.48 -26.11
CA ARG A 93 -10.91 -35.15 -27.53
C ARG A 93 -11.43 -36.25 -28.45
N GLU A 94 -11.02 -37.50 -28.22
CA GLU A 94 -11.43 -38.61 -29.09
C GLU A 94 -12.93 -38.89 -29.03
N GLU A 95 -13.54 -38.79 -27.84
CA GLU A 95 -14.97 -39.01 -27.68
C GLU A 95 -15.79 -37.92 -28.38
N VAL A 96 -15.36 -36.66 -28.27
CA VAL A 96 -16.02 -35.52 -28.93
C VAL A 96 -15.90 -35.63 -30.45
N ILE A 97 -14.72 -36.00 -30.97
CA ILE A 97 -14.52 -36.20 -32.42
C ILE A 97 -15.44 -37.31 -32.94
N LYS A 98 -15.53 -38.45 -32.25
CA LYS A 98 -16.42 -39.55 -32.64
C LYS A 98 -17.89 -39.09 -32.68
N LYS A 99 -18.38 -38.42 -31.62
CA LYS A 99 -19.75 -37.89 -31.57
C LYS A 99 -20.04 -36.90 -32.71
N LEU A 100 -19.09 -36.02 -33.03
CA LEU A 100 -19.23 -35.07 -34.15
C LEU A 100 -19.31 -35.80 -35.49
N LEU A 101 -18.42 -36.77 -35.74
CA LEU A 101 -18.41 -37.54 -36.98
C LEU A 101 -19.69 -38.39 -37.13
N ASP A 102 -20.08 -39.10 -36.08
CA ASP A 102 -21.30 -39.92 -36.07
C ASP A 102 -22.52 -39.07 -36.43
N ARG A 103 -22.63 -37.87 -35.86
CA ARG A 103 -23.78 -36.99 -36.12
C ARG A 103 -23.76 -36.36 -37.51
N VAL A 104 -22.57 -36.07 -38.06
CA VAL A 104 -22.42 -35.50 -39.40
C VAL A 104 -22.71 -36.55 -40.48
N VAL A 105 -22.37 -37.82 -40.24
CA VAL A 105 -22.63 -38.92 -41.17
C VAL A 105 -24.08 -39.44 -41.09
N ASP A 106 -24.77 -39.22 -39.97
CA ASP A 106 -26.20 -39.55 -39.77
C ASP A 106 -27.14 -38.61 -40.56
N VAL A 107 -27.27 -38.88 -41.86
CA VAL A 107 -28.21 -38.19 -42.75
C VAL A 107 -29.61 -38.76 -42.59
N LYS A 108 -30.45 -38.10 -41.80
CA LYS A 108 -31.88 -38.39 -41.68
C LYS A 108 -32.67 -37.72 -42.80
N THR A 109 -32.99 -38.48 -43.85
CA THR A 109 -33.86 -38.05 -44.95
C THR A 109 -35.33 -38.13 -44.54
N GLU A 110 -35.75 -37.21 -43.67
CA GLU A 110 -37.16 -37.09 -43.31
C GLU A 110 -37.89 -36.15 -44.27
N LEU A 111 -39.07 -36.59 -44.73
CA LEU A 111 -39.95 -35.71 -45.49
C LEU A 111 -40.35 -34.50 -44.65
N HIS A 112 -40.34 -33.32 -45.24
CA HIS A 112 -40.76 -32.10 -44.56
C HIS A 112 -42.18 -32.28 -43.96
N ARG A 113 -42.35 -31.85 -42.70
CA ARG A 113 -43.56 -32.04 -41.86
C ARG A 113 -44.88 -31.77 -42.59
N ASN A 114 -44.91 -30.79 -43.46
CA ASN A 114 -46.11 -30.39 -44.22
C ASN A 114 -46.56 -31.43 -45.26
N LEU A 115 -45.64 -32.20 -45.85
CA LEU A 115 -46.02 -33.26 -46.80
C LEU A 115 -46.55 -34.50 -46.06
N GLN A 116 -45.97 -34.82 -44.89
CA GLN A 116 -46.42 -35.91 -44.02
C GLN A 116 -47.87 -35.71 -43.56
N LEU A 117 -48.21 -34.47 -43.17
CA LEU A 117 -49.58 -34.09 -42.79
C LEU A 117 -50.58 -34.25 -43.94
N LYS A 118 -50.20 -33.90 -45.17
CA LYS A 118 -51.06 -34.08 -46.36
C LYS A 118 -51.33 -35.56 -46.65
N GLN A 119 -50.34 -36.44 -46.50
CA GLN A 119 -50.54 -37.88 -46.71
C GLN A 119 -51.45 -38.50 -45.64
N GLN A 120 -51.33 -38.12 -44.37
CA GLN A 120 -52.23 -38.57 -43.31
C GLN A 120 -53.68 -38.10 -43.53
N GLN A 121 -53.86 -36.85 -43.95
CA GLN A 121 -55.20 -36.33 -44.29
C GLN A 121 -55.81 -37.01 -45.51
N GLN A 122 -54.99 -37.48 -46.46
CA GLN A 122 -55.46 -38.27 -47.61
C GLN A 122 -55.82 -39.70 -47.22
N GLN A 123 -55.06 -40.34 -46.33
CA GLN A 123 -55.36 -41.69 -45.81
C GLN A 123 -56.60 -41.74 -44.91
N GLN A 124 -56.91 -40.66 -44.19
CA GLN A 124 -58.14 -40.56 -43.39
C GLN A 124 -59.40 -40.25 -44.23
N LYS A 125 -59.22 -39.88 -45.50
CA LYS A 125 -60.31 -39.56 -46.43
C LYS A 125 -60.59 -40.68 -47.44
N ALA A 126 -59.80 -41.75 -47.43
CA ALA A 126 -60.02 -43.00 -48.18
C ALA A 126 -60.65 -44.04 -47.26
#